data_AF-A0A1M3N5Y6-F1
#
_entry.id   AF-A0A1M3N5Y6-F1
#
_cell.length_a   1.000
_cell.length_b   1.000
_cell.length_c   1.000
_cell.angle_alpha   90.00
_cell.angle_beta   90.00
_cell.angle_gamma   90.00
#
_symmetry.space_group_name_H-M   'P 1'
#
loop_
_entity.id
_entity.type
_entity.pdbx_description
1 polymer ?
#
loop_
_entity_poly.entity_id
_entity_poly.type
_entity_poly.pdbx_seq_one_letter_code
_entity_poly.pdbx_strand_id
1 'polypeptide(L)'
;MHVLSATPFKLSLLTLLALGIVGSACTTGSEDPAHSPPPVGDPNPNGKPPGDGCTTGNECRTGVCTGAMCQASTNTDGVRNGDETDVDCGGASGPSCGLGKSCTTNENCASGLCTDFKCAAGGSSADCGGALPKCADGKPCGAGSDCESGVCEGGTCKAPGPNDGVKNGGETGVDCGGTHPDKCGVGQGCLSGDDCQSLVCDDAKKCAAPSYDDKVKNGNETDVDCGGPGAPKKCATGLTCADHDDCESNGCTYEKKCAAGASCTQLEGGQTCGANEGLAKQADCCERAMVGNYTIDKYLITAGRMRAFLTRHNGKIRDWAATLPANKWNQAWTAQLPNSIAGTPGDGSNANTQLGPYYGKRSCETGYHTGHTFWTPPEYGDTKDFPQNVLDTKALNCVPWWMMAALCVFDGGHLLKEAELRAAYTNNGVTAFPWGARGTYTTTAQNGYAIGEFSYATPNPPPGAGVDNDGYLDAAFYIAPPGRRPDGYNTTGHADLVGNLLEWVSDSERQFVWKGSFERHAREADGYTPGANDPYMSMNPTRNPTVPWRWHDIDSVNANGYYGIGGRCAY
;
A
#
# COMPACT_ATOMS: atom_id res chain seq x y z
N MET A 1 19.68 42.05 -7.73
CA MET A 1 18.34 42.69 -7.68
C MET A 1 17.55 41.97 -6.59
N HIS A 2 17.59 42.51 -5.36
CA HIS A 2 16.45 43.12 -4.62
C HIS A 2 15.38 42.06 -4.21
N VAL A 3 15.23 41.57 -2.97
CA VAL A 3 15.22 42.11 -1.57
C VAL A 3 13.81 42.50 -1.08
N LEU A 4 13.47 42.01 0.14
CA LEU A 4 12.42 42.39 1.13
C LEU A 4 11.05 41.68 1.07
N SER A 5 10.26 41.51 2.15
CA SER A 5 10.39 41.47 3.64
C SER A 5 9.00 41.80 4.24
N ALA A 6 8.70 41.18 5.39
CA ALA A 6 7.89 41.68 6.52
C ALA A 6 6.34 41.81 6.47
N THR A 7 5.76 41.26 7.55
CA THR A 7 4.49 41.57 8.26
C THR A 7 4.49 43.01 8.83
N PRO A 8 3.54 43.50 9.69
CA PRO A 8 2.19 43.06 10.13
C PRO A 8 1.13 44.22 10.03
N PHE A 9 -0.12 44.00 10.49
CA PHE A 9 -1.08 45.09 10.74
C PHE A 9 -1.64 45.06 12.18
N LYS A 10 -1.44 46.18 12.89
CA LYS A 10 -2.13 46.62 14.12
C LYS A 10 -3.16 47.69 13.75
N LEU A 11 -4.20 47.85 14.56
CA LEU A 11 -4.92 49.12 14.85
C LEU A 11 -5.85 48.85 16.05
N SER A 12 -6.14 49.70 17.04
CA SER A 12 -5.64 50.95 17.64
C SER A 12 -6.65 51.26 18.78
N LEU A 13 -6.25 51.36 20.06
CA LEU A 13 -5.98 52.59 20.84
C LEU A 13 -7.17 53.55 21.08
N LEU A 14 -7.54 53.78 22.36
CA LEU A 14 -7.63 55.08 23.10
C LEU A 14 -8.50 54.91 24.39
N THR A 15 -7.90 54.92 25.59
CA THR A 15 -7.88 56.00 26.62
C THR A 15 -9.22 56.43 27.24
N LEU A 16 -9.30 56.37 28.58
CA LEU A 16 -9.26 57.57 29.43
C LEU A 16 -8.93 57.22 30.89
N LEU A 17 -8.19 58.13 31.54
CA LEU A 17 -7.64 58.08 32.90
C LEU A 17 -8.11 59.33 33.66
N ALA A 18 -8.02 59.27 35.00
CA ALA A 18 -8.09 60.36 36.01
C ALA A 18 -9.50 60.76 36.50
N LEU A 19 -9.75 61.11 37.77
CA LEU A 19 -8.95 61.61 38.91
C LEU A 19 -9.33 60.81 40.19
N GLY A 20 -8.47 60.52 41.19
CA GLY A 20 -7.72 61.44 42.08
C GLY A 20 -8.61 61.86 43.28
N ILE A 21 -8.24 61.95 44.56
CA ILE A 21 -7.00 61.92 45.38
C ILE A 21 -7.53 61.74 46.85
N VAL A 22 -6.92 61.07 47.83
CA VAL A 22 -5.98 61.52 48.93
C VAL A 22 -6.27 60.49 50.05
N GLY A 23 -5.35 59.70 50.60
CA GLY A 23 -4.28 60.07 51.52
C GLY A 23 -4.47 59.32 52.86
N SER A 24 -3.37 58.77 53.35
CA SER A 24 -3.10 57.99 54.57
C SER A 24 -3.86 58.36 55.85
N ALA A 25 -4.16 57.35 56.68
CA ALA A 25 -3.65 57.24 58.06
C ALA A 25 -4.14 55.97 58.75
N CYS A 26 -3.25 55.33 59.52
CA CYS A 26 -3.62 54.37 60.56
C CYS A 26 -4.58 55.01 61.57
N THR A 27 -5.67 54.33 61.90
CA THR A 27 -6.42 54.53 63.14
C THR A 27 -6.75 53.18 63.75
N THR A 28 -6.31 52.99 64.99
CA THR A 28 -6.76 51.95 65.90
C THR A 28 -8.23 52.16 66.26
N GLY A 29 -9.03 51.08 66.22
CA GLY A 29 -10.25 50.93 67.01
C GLY A 29 -11.58 51.25 66.32
N SER A 30 -12.23 50.21 65.82
CA SER A 30 -13.67 50.01 66.02
C SER A 30 -13.95 48.51 65.94
N GLU A 31 -14.36 47.92 67.05
CA GLU A 31 -14.84 46.54 67.11
C GLU A 31 -16.08 46.42 66.23
N ASP A 32 -15.96 45.66 65.14
CA ASP A 32 -17.10 45.22 64.35
C ASP A 32 -17.85 44.13 65.16
N PRO A 33 -19.15 44.27 65.46
CA PRO A 33 -19.87 43.41 66.41
C PRO A 33 -20.28 42.04 65.83
N ALA A 34 -19.62 41.57 64.77
CA ALA A 34 -20.08 40.39 64.02
C ALA A 34 -19.44 39.05 64.44
N HIS A 35 -18.66 39.01 65.52
CA HIS A 35 -18.02 37.76 66.01
C HIS A 35 -18.21 37.51 67.51
N SER A 36 -19.26 38.06 68.11
CA SER A 36 -19.62 37.72 69.48
C SER A 36 -20.70 36.63 69.47
N PRO A 37 -20.59 35.59 70.33
CA PRO A 37 -21.66 34.60 70.49
C PRO A 37 -22.96 35.34 70.81
N PRO A 38 -24.10 34.88 70.28
CA PRO A 38 -25.36 35.57 70.49
C PRO A 38 -25.64 35.61 72.01
N PRO A 39 -26.02 36.76 72.59
CA PRO A 39 -26.22 36.87 74.03
C PRO A 39 -27.30 35.87 74.45
N VAL A 40 -26.97 35.04 75.43
CA VAL A 40 -27.87 34.05 76.02
C VAL A 40 -28.40 34.63 77.33
N GLY A 41 -29.72 34.58 77.53
CA GLY A 41 -30.38 35.12 78.70
C GLY A 41 -31.78 35.65 78.42
N ASP A 42 -32.44 36.04 79.50
CA ASP A 42 -33.78 36.60 79.48
C ASP A 42 -33.85 37.94 78.70
N PRO A 43 -34.84 38.12 77.82
CA PRO A 43 -34.92 39.28 76.91
C PRO A 43 -35.19 40.61 77.64
N ASN A 44 -35.76 40.59 78.85
CA ASN A 44 -35.92 41.78 79.68
C ASN A 44 -35.32 41.57 81.08
N PRO A 45 -34.02 41.82 81.30
CA PRO A 45 -33.36 41.60 82.59
C PRO A 45 -33.97 42.38 83.77
N ASN A 46 -34.72 43.46 83.50
CA ASN A 46 -35.38 44.31 84.50
C ASN A 46 -36.89 44.04 84.61
N GLY A 47 -37.40 43.02 83.91
CA GLY A 47 -38.80 42.61 83.97
C GLY A 47 -39.17 41.93 85.28
N LYS A 48 -40.47 41.79 85.51
CA LYS A 48 -41.01 41.11 86.69
C LYS A 48 -40.62 39.62 86.67
N PRO A 49 -40.29 39.01 87.83
CA PRO A 49 -39.98 37.59 87.93
C PRO A 49 -41.20 36.71 87.59
N PRO A 50 -40.99 35.42 87.25
CA PRO A 50 -42.08 34.46 87.08
C PRO A 50 -43.02 34.42 88.29
N GLY A 51 -44.33 34.40 88.04
CA GLY A 51 -45.39 34.42 89.05
C GLY A 51 -46.03 35.81 89.28
N ASP A 52 -45.39 36.89 88.85
CA ASP A 52 -45.95 38.24 88.97
C ASP A 52 -46.97 38.57 87.87
N GLY A 53 -47.93 39.45 88.18
CA GLY A 53 -48.96 39.87 87.23
C GLY A 53 -48.42 40.71 86.08
N CYS A 54 -48.89 40.43 84.86
CA CYS A 54 -48.46 41.11 83.62
C CYS A 54 -49.63 41.32 82.66
N THR A 55 -49.51 42.31 81.77
CA THR A 55 -50.47 42.52 80.66
C THR A 55 -49.88 42.21 79.29
N THR A 56 -48.55 42.31 79.15
CA THR A 56 -47.81 41.98 77.92
C THR A 56 -46.49 41.29 78.26
N GLY A 57 -45.95 40.49 77.33
CA GLY A 57 -44.70 39.73 77.52
C GLY A 57 -43.50 40.60 77.89
N ASN A 58 -43.45 41.84 77.40
CA ASN A 58 -42.36 42.79 77.67
C ASN A 58 -42.29 43.22 79.13
N GLU A 59 -43.34 43.02 79.94
CA GLU A 59 -43.27 43.27 81.39
C GLU A 59 -42.54 42.17 82.16
N CYS A 60 -42.42 40.98 81.57
CA CYS A 60 -41.87 39.80 82.22
C CYS A 60 -40.40 39.66 81.89
N ARG A 61 -39.61 39.20 82.86
CA ARG A 61 -38.19 38.97 82.67
C ARG A 61 -37.93 38.03 81.49
N THR A 62 -38.65 36.91 81.46
CA THR A 62 -38.61 35.85 80.45
C THR A 62 -39.21 36.24 79.10
N GLY A 63 -39.89 37.39 79.00
CA GLY A 63 -40.62 37.80 77.79
C GLY A 63 -41.98 37.13 77.60
N VAL A 64 -42.40 36.22 78.51
CA VAL A 64 -43.62 35.43 78.36
C VAL A 64 -44.68 35.83 79.39
N CYS A 65 -45.80 36.37 78.91
CA CYS A 65 -46.98 36.70 79.71
C CYS A 65 -48.20 35.90 79.23
N THR A 66 -48.62 34.92 80.03
CA THR A 66 -49.75 34.04 79.70
C THR A 66 -50.66 33.93 80.92
N GLY A 67 -51.97 34.04 80.71
CA GLY A 67 -52.93 34.02 81.83
C GLY A 67 -52.77 35.20 82.80
N ALA A 68 -52.31 36.35 82.29
CA ALA A 68 -51.99 37.56 83.07
C ALA A 68 -50.89 37.38 84.13
N MET A 69 -50.04 36.36 84.00
CA MET A 69 -48.89 36.11 84.88
C MET A 69 -47.62 35.82 84.08
N CYS A 70 -46.48 36.30 84.58
CA CYS A 70 -45.17 36.03 84.00
C CYS A 70 -44.82 34.55 84.17
N GLN A 71 -44.47 33.89 83.08
CA GLN A 71 -44.13 32.47 83.09
C GLN A 71 -42.61 32.27 83.24
N ALA A 72 -42.21 31.11 83.76
CA ALA A 72 -40.80 30.68 83.71
C ALA A 72 -40.39 30.41 82.25
N SER A 73 -39.11 30.62 81.94
CA SER A 73 -38.53 30.34 80.62
C SER A 73 -38.60 28.85 80.30
N THR A 74 -39.09 28.47 79.11
CA THR A 74 -39.10 27.08 78.65
C THR A 74 -38.74 26.98 77.17
N ASN A 75 -38.15 25.85 76.77
CA ASN A 75 -37.71 25.55 75.41
C ASN A 75 -38.83 25.29 74.37
N THR A 76 -40.03 25.82 74.60
CA THR A 76 -41.21 25.66 73.75
C THR A 76 -42.19 26.84 73.86
N ASP A 77 -41.78 27.96 74.46
CA ASP A 77 -42.66 29.10 74.73
C ASP A 77 -42.70 30.14 73.60
N GLY A 78 -41.95 29.93 72.52
CA GLY A 78 -41.94 30.78 71.34
C GLY A 78 -41.05 32.02 71.48
N VAL A 79 -40.28 32.15 72.56
CA VAL A 79 -39.43 33.30 72.85
C VAL A 79 -38.01 32.84 73.16
N ARG A 80 -37.02 33.48 72.54
CA ARG A 80 -35.61 33.25 72.88
C ARG A 80 -35.29 33.78 74.28
N ASN A 81 -35.32 32.93 75.30
CA ASN A 81 -35.07 33.26 76.70
C ASN A 81 -34.26 32.16 77.42
N GLY A 82 -33.97 32.31 78.71
CA GLY A 82 -33.22 31.28 79.46
C GLY A 82 -31.81 31.00 78.88
N ASP A 83 -31.47 29.71 78.68
CA ASP A 83 -30.18 29.25 78.14
C ASP A 83 -30.19 29.00 76.62
N GLU A 84 -31.23 29.44 75.91
CA GLU A 84 -31.42 29.18 74.48
C GLU A 84 -30.44 29.92 73.57
N THR A 85 -29.91 29.19 72.58
CA THR A 85 -29.03 29.79 71.56
C THR A 85 -29.82 30.33 70.36
N ASP A 86 -31.02 29.81 70.09
CA ASP A 86 -32.02 30.34 69.14
C ASP A 86 -33.44 30.05 69.71
N VAL A 87 -34.50 30.64 69.17
CA VAL A 87 -35.88 30.50 69.71
C VAL A 87 -36.24 29.02 69.89
N ASP A 88 -36.53 28.63 71.14
CA ASP A 88 -36.94 27.28 71.56
C ASP A 88 -35.91 26.17 71.29
N CYS A 89 -34.62 26.50 71.11
CA CYS A 89 -33.58 25.48 70.91
C CYS A 89 -32.18 25.90 71.39
N GLY A 90 -31.32 24.90 71.59
CA GLY A 90 -29.99 25.08 72.14
C GLY A 90 -29.99 25.17 73.67
N GLY A 91 -28.90 25.64 74.25
CA GLY A 91 -28.69 25.54 75.70
C GLY A 91 -28.34 24.12 76.14
N ALA A 92 -28.19 23.92 77.45
CA ALA A 92 -27.82 22.63 78.03
C ALA A 92 -29.02 21.68 78.20
N SER A 93 -30.24 22.25 78.30
CA SER A 93 -31.47 21.50 78.59
C SER A 93 -32.50 21.55 77.44
N GLY A 94 -32.18 22.24 76.34
CA GLY A 94 -33.04 22.39 75.16
C GLY A 94 -32.78 21.36 74.06
N PRO A 95 -33.75 21.14 73.14
CA PRO A 95 -33.53 20.34 71.95
C PRO A 95 -32.47 20.99 71.04
N SER A 96 -31.70 20.19 70.31
CA SER A 96 -30.72 20.69 69.36
C SER A 96 -31.37 21.46 68.21
N CYS A 97 -30.77 22.58 67.82
CA CYS A 97 -31.20 23.47 66.75
C CYS A 97 -30.97 22.88 65.35
N GLY A 98 -31.90 23.17 64.42
CA GLY A 98 -31.79 22.81 63.00
C GLY A 98 -30.84 23.71 62.21
N LEU A 99 -30.66 23.44 60.91
CA LEU A 99 -29.73 24.18 60.05
C LEU A 99 -30.04 25.69 59.99
N GLY A 100 -28.99 26.51 59.96
CA GLY A 100 -29.07 27.97 59.89
C GLY A 100 -29.44 28.68 61.19
N LYS A 101 -29.82 27.92 62.23
CA LYS A 101 -30.14 28.43 63.57
C LYS A 101 -28.87 28.74 64.37
N SER A 102 -29.01 29.64 65.32
CA SER A 102 -27.92 30.17 66.11
C SER A 102 -27.41 29.16 67.14
N CYS A 103 -26.11 29.12 67.36
CA CYS A 103 -25.45 28.18 68.25
C CYS A 103 -24.22 28.80 68.93
N THR A 104 -23.84 28.27 70.09
CA THR A 104 -22.59 28.66 70.79
C THR A 104 -21.62 27.49 70.91
N THR A 105 -22.12 26.25 70.92
CA THR A 105 -21.33 25.03 70.83
C THR A 105 -21.91 24.07 69.77
N ASN A 106 -21.10 23.11 69.33
CA ASN A 106 -21.51 22.07 68.40
C ASN A 106 -22.69 21.23 68.91
N GLU A 107 -22.81 21.05 70.23
CA GLU A 107 -23.88 20.29 70.88
C GLU A 107 -25.25 20.97 70.72
N ASN A 108 -25.28 22.29 70.50
CA ASN A 108 -26.51 23.00 70.23
C ASN A 108 -27.09 22.69 68.86
N CYS A 109 -26.34 22.06 67.94
CA CYS A 109 -26.79 21.78 66.59
C CYS A 109 -27.12 20.31 66.40
N ALA A 110 -28.27 20.01 65.78
CA ALA A 110 -28.64 18.64 65.43
C ALA A 110 -27.64 18.01 64.44
N SER A 111 -26.89 18.84 63.69
CA SER A 111 -25.79 18.43 62.82
C SER A 111 -24.46 18.18 63.53
N GLY A 112 -24.34 18.53 64.82
CA GLY A 112 -23.09 18.50 65.56
C GLY A 112 -22.06 19.53 65.11
N LEU A 113 -22.45 20.53 64.30
CA LEU A 113 -21.53 21.51 63.72
C LEU A 113 -22.07 22.94 63.86
N CYS A 114 -21.40 23.73 64.71
CA CYS A 114 -21.61 25.15 64.89
C CYS A 114 -20.44 25.92 64.27
N THR A 115 -20.69 26.61 63.15
CA THR A 115 -19.68 27.43 62.45
C THR A 115 -20.24 28.83 62.25
N ASP A 116 -19.45 29.86 62.51
CA ASP A 116 -19.89 31.26 62.45
C ASP A 116 -21.19 31.51 63.25
N PHE A 117 -21.27 30.89 64.43
CA PHE A 117 -22.42 30.93 65.34
C PHE A 117 -23.76 30.45 64.73
N LYS A 118 -23.71 29.65 63.65
CA LYS A 118 -24.88 29.00 63.03
C LYS A 118 -24.67 27.50 62.82
N CYS A 119 -25.76 26.74 62.94
CA CYS A 119 -25.78 25.31 62.67
C CYS A 119 -25.61 25.06 61.18
N ALA A 120 -24.47 24.50 60.80
CA ALA A 120 -24.16 24.16 59.42
C ALA A 120 -24.47 22.69 59.14
N ALA A 121 -24.69 22.35 57.87
CA ALA A 121 -24.81 20.96 57.47
C ALA A 121 -23.47 20.28 57.72
N GLY A 122 -23.46 19.22 58.54
CA GLY A 122 -22.29 18.39 58.79
C GLY A 122 -21.89 17.68 57.50
N GLY A 123 -21.06 18.32 56.70
CA GLY A 123 -20.43 17.72 55.53
C GLY A 123 -19.34 16.77 56.00
N SER A 124 -19.63 15.48 55.91
CA SER A 124 -18.65 14.41 55.86
C SER A 124 -17.43 14.81 55.03
N SER A 125 -16.26 14.34 55.45
CA SER A 125 -15.12 14.13 54.55
C SER A 125 -15.63 13.76 53.16
N ALA A 126 -15.11 14.45 52.15
CA ALA A 126 -15.31 14.07 50.75
C ALA A 126 -14.54 12.78 50.45
N ASP A 127 -14.82 11.71 51.18
CA ASP A 127 -14.39 10.35 50.88
C ASP A 127 -15.27 9.81 49.76
N CYS A 128 -15.01 10.29 48.55
CA CYS A 128 -15.18 9.45 47.39
C CYS A 128 -14.20 8.26 47.57
N GLY A 129 -14.68 7.01 47.53
CA GLY A 129 -13.79 5.84 47.71
C GLY A 129 -14.33 4.69 48.56
N GLY A 130 -15.45 4.86 49.27
CA GLY A 130 -16.10 3.75 49.99
C GLY A 130 -17.25 3.11 49.21
N ALA A 131 -18.06 3.94 48.58
CA ALA A 131 -19.15 3.61 47.66
C ALA A 131 -19.48 4.90 46.88
N LEU A 132 -19.90 4.76 45.62
CA LEU A 132 -20.13 5.83 44.63
C LEU A 132 -20.54 7.21 45.20
N PRO A 133 -20.02 8.33 44.65
CA PRO A 133 -19.25 8.45 43.40
C PRO A 133 -17.73 8.24 43.55
N LYS A 134 -17.08 7.88 42.44
CA LYS A 134 -15.60 7.86 42.32
C LYS A 134 -15.03 9.28 42.44
N CYS A 135 -13.78 9.37 42.89
CA CYS A 135 -13.03 10.60 43.05
C CYS A 135 -12.55 11.19 41.72
N ALA A 136 -12.75 12.50 41.56
CA ALA A 136 -12.10 13.28 40.51
C ALA A 136 -10.58 13.39 40.75
N ASP A 137 -9.85 13.78 39.71
CA ASP A 137 -8.40 13.99 39.76
C ASP A 137 -7.99 14.96 40.90
N GLY A 138 -6.89 14.66 41.57
CA GLY A 138 -6.36 15.44 42.69
C GLY A 138 -7.00 15.18 44.05
N LYS A 139 -7.98 14.26 44.15
CA LYS A 139 -8.60 13.84 45.43
C LYS A 139 -7.86 12.68 46.08
N PRO A 140 -7.91 12.54 47.43
CA PRO A 140 -7.27 11.43 48.11
C PRO A 140 -7.90 10.09 47.72
N CYS A 141 -7.09 9.03 47.65
CA CYS A 141 -7.53 7.67 47.34
C CYS A 141 -6.71 6.63 48.11
N GLY A 142 -7.32 5.48 48.39
CA GLY A 142 -6.66 4.30 48.96
C GLY A 142 -6.30 3.25 47.89
N ALA A 143 -7.08 3.18 46.81
CA ALA A 143 -6.87 2.30 45.68
C ALA A 143 -7.36 2.94 44.37
N GLY A 144 -6.92 2.40 43.22
CA GLY A 144 -7.36 2.88 41.91
C GLY A 144 -8.88 2.82 41.70
N SER A 145 -9.56 1.88 42.35
CA SER A 145 -11.03 1.77 42.33
C SER A 145 -11.75 3.03 42.84
N ASP A 146 -11.07 3.81 43.66
CA ASP A 146 -11.61 5.02 44.29
C ASP A 146 -11.62 6.18 43.29
N CYS A 147 -10.81 6.14 42.22
CA CYS A 147 -10.61 7.21 41.25
C CYS A 147 -11.45 7.02 39.98
N GLU A 148 -11.95 8.12 39.42
CA GLU A 148 -12.65 8.14 38.13
C GLU A 148 -11.77 7.61 37.00
N SER A 149 -10.49 8.02 37.00
CA SER A 149 -9.45 7.53 36.10
C SER A 149 -9.02 6.08 36.34
N GLY A 150 -9.30 5.51 37.51
CA GLY A 150 -8.76 4.22 37.93
C GLY A 150 -7.32 4.27 38.47
N VAL A 151 -6.68 5.45 38.53
CA VAL A 151 -5.26 5.60 38.89
C VAL A 151 -5.10 6.30 40.23
N CYS A 152 -4.60 5.56 41.22
CA CYS A 152 -4.25 6.11 42.54
C CYS A 152 -2.73 6.05 42.74
N GLU A 153 -2.06 7.20 42.63
CA GLU A 153 -0.61 7.28 42.76
C GLU A 153 -0.23 8.29 43.86
N GLY A 154 0.58 7.86 44.82
CA GLY A 154 0.94 8.70 45.97
C GLY A 154 -0.25 9.06 46.86
N GLY A 155 -1.27 8.18 46.92
CA GLY A 155 -2.50 8.40 47.70
C GLY A 155 -3.42 9.48 47.12
N THR A 156 -3.22 9.87 45.84
CA THR A 156 -4.04 10.88 45.16
C THR A 156 -4.45 10.39 43.77
N CYS A 157 -5.70 10.63 43.38
CA CYS A 157 -6.19 10.31 42.04
C CYS A 157 -5.46 11.12 40.97
N LYS A 158 -4.95 10.44 39.94
CA LYS A 158 -4.27 11.07 38.80
C LYS A 158 -5.16 11.06 37.58
N ALA A 159 -4.99 12.07 36.71
CA ALA A 159 -5.58 12.05 35.39
C ALA A 159 -5.07 10.82 34.59
N PRO A 160 -5.87 10.28 33.65
CA PRO A 160 -5.45 9.25 32.70
C PRO A 160 -4.08 9.55 32.09
N GLY A 161 -3.12 8.66 32.31
CA GLY A 161 -1.79 8.70 31.70
C GLY A 161 -1.68 7.73 30.53
N PRO A 162 -0.79 7.96 29.55
CA PRO A 162 -0.66 7.11 28.37
C PRO A 162 0.00 5.73 28.62
N ASN A 163 0.51 5.48 29.83
CA ASN A 163 1.19 4.22 30.16
C ASN A 163 0.99 3.94 31.66
N ASP A 164 -0.22 4.16 32.15
CA ASP A 164 -0.55 4.07 33.57
C ASP A 164 -1.01 2.66 34.00
N GLY A 165 -1.11 1.72 33.06
CA GLY A 165 -1.46 0.33 33.31
C GLY A 165 -2.97 0.10 33.42
N VAL A 166 -3.80 1.11 33.14
CA VAL A 166 -5.25 1.05 33.28
C VAL A 166 -5.92 1.51 31.99
N LYS A 167 -6.83 0.69 31.44
CA LYS A 167 -7.68 1.11 30.32
C LYS A 167 -8.62 2.23 30.77
N ASN A 168 -8.27 3.48 30.47
CA ASN A 168 -9.03 4.67 30.84
C ASN A 168 -8.99 5.72 29.71
N GLY A 169 -9.55 6.92 29.95
CA GLY A 169 -9.57 8.00 28.96
C GLY A 169 -10.24 7.59 27.64
N GLY A 170 -9.49 7.68 26.53
CA GLY A 170 -9.94 7.32 25.18
C GLY A 170 -9.35 6.02 24.63
N GLU A 171 -8.80 5.17 25.50
CA GLU A 171 -8.14 3.92 25.11
C GLU A 171 -9.12 2.79 24.82
N THR A 172 -8.78 1.92 23.86
CA THR A 172 -9.57 0.73 23.55
C THR A 172 -9.00 -0.54 24.16
N GLY A 173 -7.69 -0.59 24.39
CA GLY A 173 -6.99 -1.59 25.22
C GLY A 173 -6.33 -0.91 26.42
N VAL A 174 -5.54 -1.65 27.22
CA VAL A 174 -4.76 -1.03 28.31
C VAL A 174 -3.57 -0.32 27.70
N ASP A 175 -3.45 1.00 27.91
CA ASP A 175 -2.37 1.83 27.38
C ASP A 175 -2.25 1.80 25.84
N CYS A 176 -3.36 1.61 25.13
CA CYS A 176 -3.36 1.50 23.65
C CYS A 176 -4.73 1.74 22.97
N GLY A 177 -4.67 2.09 21.67
CA GLY A 177 -5.81 2.23 20.76
C GLY A 177 -6.70 3.45 21.04
N GLY A 178 -7.70 3.67 20.17
CA GLY A 178 -8.60 4.82 20.24
C GLY A 178 -7.85 6.14 20.03
N THR A 179 -7.84 7.01 21.04
CA THR A 179 -7.08 8.27 20.99
C THR A 179 -5.62 8.12 21.45
N HIS A 180 -5.22 6.93 21.89
CA HIS A 180 -3.86 6.66 22.34
C HIS A 180 -2.87 6.65 21.16
N PRO A 181 -1.63 7.17 21.30
CA PRO A 181 -0.62 7.16 20.24
C PRO A 181 -0.21 5.75 19.80
N ASP A 182 -0.18 4.79 20.71
CA ASP A 182 0.23 3.41 20.44
C ASP A 182 -0.95 2.52 20.06
N LYS A 183 -0.77 1.71 19.01
CA LYS A 183 -1.72 0.69 18.59
C LYS A 183 -1.62 -0.55 19.47
N CYS A 184 -2.76 -1.16 19.74
CA CYS A 184 -2.93 -2.36 20.52
C CYS A 184 -2.36 -3.61 19.82
N GLY A 185 -1.65 -4.42 20.60
CA GLY A 185 -1.19 -5.75 20.17
C GLY A 185 -2.31 -6.80 20.15
N VAL A 186 -2.00 -7.99 19.64
CA VAL A 186 -2.96 -9.10 19.54
C VAL A 186 -3.61 -9.43 20.89
N GLY A 187 -4.93 -9.63 20.89
CA GLY A 187 -5.75 -9.96 22.06
C GLY A 187 -6.15 -8.79 22.95
N GLN A 188 -5.58 -7.59 22.73
CA GLN A 188 -5.97 -6.36 23.42
C GLN A 188 -7.26 -5.77 22.86
N GLY A 189 -7.93 -4.92 23.64
CA GLY A 189 -9.22 -4.36 23.25
C GLY A 189 -9.14 -3.35 22.10
N CYS A 190 -10.15 -3.36 21.23
CA CYS A 190 -10.26 -2.46 20.08
C CYS A 190 -11.73 -2.12 19.78
N LEU A 191 -11.96 -1.03 19.07
CA LEU A 191 -13.26 -0.66 18.50
C LEU A 191 -13.24 -0.73 16.96
N SER A 192 -12.08 -0.50 16.35
CA SER A 192 -11.83 -0.55 14.92
C SER A 192 -10.44 -1.12 14.61
N GLY A 193 -10.20 -1.47 13.35
CA GLY A 193 -8.88 -1.95 12.91
C GLY A 193 -7.75 -0.94 13.18
N ASP A 194 -8.04 0.36 13.13
CA ASP A 194 -7.03 1.41 13.37
C ASP A 194 -6.41 1.36 14.76
N ASP A 195 -7.15 0.81 15.73
CA ASP A 195 -6.69 0.60 17.09
C ASP A 195 -5.63 -0.51 17.19
N CYS A 196 -5.53 -1.38 16.18
CA CYS A 196 -4.73 -2.59 16.23
C CYS A 196 -3.47 -2.49 15.36
N GLN A 197 -2.35 -3.01 15.86
CA GLN A 197 -1.12 -3.15 15.06
C GLN A 197 -1.34 -4.03 13.82
N SER A 198 -2.20 -5.04 13.93
CA SER A 198 -2.61 -5.90 12.82
C SER A 198 -3.58 -5.26 11.84
N LEU A 199 -4.14 -4.08 12.16
CA LEU A 199 -5.25 -3.46 11.42
C LEU A 199 -6.57 -4.25 11.47
N VAL A 200 -6.67 -5.29 12.30
CA VAL A 200 -7.86 -6.15 12.41
C VAL A 200 -8.39 -6.16 13.83
N CYS A 201 -9.62 -5.68 13.99
CA CYS A 201 -10.39 -5.76 15.22
C CYS A 201 -11.52 -6.79 15.03
N ASP A 202 -11.48 -7.88 15.78
CA ASP A 202 -12.46 -8.96 15.66
C ASP A 202 -13.82 -8.61 16.26
N ASP A 203 -14.80 -9.48 16.04
CA ASP A 203 -16.16 -9.33 16.57
C ASP A 203 -16.20 -9.37 18.11
N ALA A 204 -15.18 -9.97 18.75
CA ALA A 204 -15.01 -9.96 20.20
C ALA A 204 -14.37 -8.66 20.72
N LYS A 205 -14.20 -7.65 19.85
CA LYS A 205 -13.57 -6.36 20.17
C LYS A 205 -12.15 -6.51 20.67
N LYS A 206 -11.42 -7.45 20.08
CA LYS A 206 -9.99 -7.69 20.32
C LYS A 206 -9.19 -7.65 19.03
N CYS A 207 -7.94 -7.21 19.13
CA CYS A 207 -7.04 -7.22 17.99
C CYS A 207 -6.73 -8.67 17.60
N ALA A 208 -7.06 -9.04 16.36
CA ALA A 208 -6.73 -10.35 15.83
C ALA A 208 -5.26 -10.41 15.40
N ALA A 209 -4.69 -11.62 15.37
CA ALA A 209 -3.39 -11.82 14.73
C ALA A 209 -3.52 -11.61 13.20
N PRO A 210 -2.50 -11.06 12.53
CA PRO A 210 -2.44 -11.00 11.07
C PRO A 210 -2.71 -12.36 10.42
N SER A 211 -3.53 -12.40 9.38
CA SER A 211 -3.76 -13.61 8.59
C SER A 211 -3.85 -13.32 7.09
N TYR A 212 -3.54 -14.32 6.27
CA TYR A 212 -3.56 -14.21 4.80
C TYR A 212 -4.95 -14.22 4.17
N ASP A 213 -5.98 -13.84 4.93
CA ASP A 213 -7.38 -13.86 4.52
C ASP A 213 -8.26 -12.84 5.27
N ASP A 214 -7.64 -11.91 6.02
CA ASP A 214 -8.32 -10.90 6.85
C ASP A 214 -8.70 -9.62 6.11
N LYS A 215 -8.46 -9.57 4.79
CA LYS A 215 -8.84 -8.48 3.86
C LYS A 215 -8.06 -7.19 4.07
N VAL A 216 -6.98 -7.20 4.84
CA VAL A 216 -6.10 -6.04 5.01
C VAL A 216 -4.66 -6.44 4.73
N LYS A 217 -3.86 -5.50 4.21
CA LYS A 217 -2.42 -5.75 4.01
C LYS A 217 -1.70 -5.59 5.34
N ASN A 218 -1.28 -6.70 5.95
CA ASN A 218 -0.56 -6.68 7.23
C ASN A 218 0.49 -7.79 7.33
N GLY A 219 1.15 -7.90 8.49
CA GLY A 219 2.14 -8.96 8.73
C GLY A 219 3.26 -8.99 7.68
N ASN A 220 3.45 -10.15 7.05
CA ASN A 220 4.48 -10.39 6.03
C ASN A 220 3.97 -10.29 4.60
N GLU A 221 2.72 -9.84 4.41
CA GLU A 221 2.09 -9.78 3.10
C GLU A 221 2.70 -8.72 2.19
N THR A 222 2.79 -9.04 0.91
CA THR A 222 3.26 -8.09 -0.10
C THR A 222 2.11 -7.36 -0.80
N ASP A 223 0.93 -7.96 -0.87
CA ASP A 223 -0.36 -7.29 -1.12
C ASP A 223 -1.46 -7.92 -0.25
N VAL A 224 -2.65 -7.32 -0.22
CA VAL A 224 -3.77 -7.77 0.64
C VAL A 224 -4.05 -9.26 0.45
N ASP A 225 -3.96 -10.03 1.53
CA ASP A 225 -4.24 -11.48 1.57
C ASP A 225 -3.34 -12.33 0.65
N CYS A 226 -2.16 -11.83 0.25
CA CYS A 226 -1.27 -12.58 -0.65
C CYS A 226 0.20 -12.18 -0.61
N GLY A 227 1.03 -13.12 -1.06
CA GLY A 227 2.46 -12.91 -1.26
C GLY A 227 3.23 -12.73 0.05
N GLY A 228 4.55 -12.78 -0.05
CA GLY A 228 5.44 -12.72 1.09
C GLY A 228 5.74 -14.09 1.73
N PRO A 229 6.71 -14.13 2.64
CA PRO A 229 7.21 -15.38 3.22
C PRO A 229 6.13 -16.18 3.96
N GLY A 230 5.89 -17.42 3.50
CA GLY A 230 4.93 -18.33 4.12
C GLY A 230 3.47 -18.08 3.74
N ALA A 231 3.20 -17.18 2.79
CA ALA A 231 1.86 -16.97 2.27
C ALA A 231 1.34 -18.24 1.58
N PRO A 232 0.12 -18.72 1.92
CA PRO A 232 -0.50 -19.86 1.24
C PRO A 232 -0.94 -19.51 -0.18
N LYS A 233 -1.20 -18.22 -0.45
CA LYS A 233 -1.67 -17.70 -1.72
C LYS A 233 -0.65 -16.73 -2.31
N LYS A 234 -0.31 -16.96 -3.57
CA LYS A 234 0.47 -16.03 -4.39
C LYS A 234 -0.43 -14.93 -4.96
N CYS A 235 0.15 -13.76 -5.19
CA CYS A 235 -0.54 -12.61 -5.72
C CYS A 235 -0.77 -12.72 -7.22
N ALA A 236 -1.98 -12.35 -7.65
CA ALA A 236 -2.35 -12.25 -9.06
C ALA A 236 -1.63 -11.08 -9.76
N THR A 237 -1.62 -11.09 -11.09
CA THR A 237 -1.03 -10.02 -11.91
C THR A 237 -1.55 -8.64 -11.52
N GLY A 238 -0.64 -7.66 -11.45
CA GLY A 238 -0.93 -6.26 -11.11
C GLY A 238 -0.92 -5.94 -9.60
N LEU A 239 -0.96 -6.94 -8.73
CA LEU A 239 -0.79 -6.77 -7.29
C LEU A 239 0.68 -6.54 -6.92
N THR A 240 0.92 -5.99 -5.74
CA THR A 240 2.24 -5.62 -5.23
C THR A 240 3.05 -6.84 -4.83
N CYS A 241 4.36 -6.81 -5.10
CA CYS A 241 5.28 -7.88 -4.76
C CYS A 241 6.63 -7.30 -4.30
N ALA A 242 7.31 -8.02 -3.41
CA ALA A 242 8.69 -7.76 -3.05
C ALA A 242 9.64 -8.64 -3.88
N ASP A 243 9.25 -9.91 -4.06
CA ASP A 243 9.99 -10.95 -4.76
C ASP A 243 9.13 -11.60 -5.87
N HIS A 244 9.79 -12.30 -6.78
CA HIS A 244 9.15 -13.08 -7.84
C HIS A 244 8.25 -14.17 -7.28
N ASP A 245 8.66 -14.83 -6.20
CA ASP A 245 7.90 -15.93 -5.61
C ASP A 245 6.57 -15.51 -4.99
N ASP A 246 6.39 -14.22 -4.73
CA ASP A 246 5.12 -13.64 -4.28
C ASP A 246 4.02 -13.78 -5.32
N CYS A 247 4.36 -13.89 -6.61
CA CYS A 247 3.44 -13.80 -7.71
C CYS A 247 3.06 -15.17 -8.29
N GLU A 248 1.80 -15.34 -8.69
CA GLU A 248 1.33 -16.55 -9.37
C GLU A 248 2.14 -16.84 -10.64
N SER A 249 2.54 -15.79 -11.35
CA SER A 249 3.39 -15.86 -12.55
C SER A 249 4.86 -16.15 -12.25
N ASN A 250 5.28 -16.16 -10.98
CA ASN A 250 6.68 -16.17 -10.58
C ASN A 250 7.49 -15.00 -11.21
N GLY A 251 6.84 -13.85 -11.39
CA GLY A 251 7.41 -12.65 -11.98
C GLY A 251 6.98 -11.41 -11.23
N CYS A 252 7.95 -10.69 -10.66
CA CYS A 252 7.75 -9.39 -10.03
C CYS A 252 8.45 -8.34 -10.89
N THR A 253 7.68 -7.39 -11.40
CA THR A 253 8.11 -6.32 -12.32
C THR A 253 9.05 -5.33 -11.67
N TYR A 254 9.66 -4.46 -12.47
CA TYR A 254 10.53 -3.37 -12.00
C TYR A 254 9.75 -2.39 -11.08
N GLU A 255 8.44 -2.29 -11.25
CA GLU A 255 7.54 -1.44 -10.46
C GLU A 255 7.03 -2.11 -9.19
N LYS A 256 7.57 -3.29 -8.84
CA LYS A 256 7.12 -4.07 -7.69
C LYS A 256 5.66 -4.50 -7.79
N LYS A 257 5.22 -4.81 -9.01
CA LYS A 257 3.92 -5.42 -9.32
C LYS A 257 4.07 -6.81 -9.94
N CYS A 258 3.17 -7.74 -9.68
CA CYS A 258 3.19 -9.06 -10.27
C CYS A 258 2.97 -8.98 -11.78
N ALA A 259 3.90 -9.57 -12.53
CA ALA A 259 3.91 -9.57 -14.00
C ALA A 259 2.88 -10.54 -14.57
N ALA A 260 2.54 -10.38 -15.85
CA ALA A 260 1.72 -11.36 -16.58
C ALA A 260 2.46 -12.67 -16.87
N GLY A 261 3.79 -12.64 -16.96
CA GLY A 261 4.66 -13.80 -17.16
C GLY A 261 5.96 -13.69 -16.36
N ALA A 262 6.61 -14.83 -16.12
CA ALA A 262 7.84 -14.91 -15.33
C ALA A 262 9.01 -14.13 -15.95
N SER A 263 9.01 -13.94 -17.28
CA SER A 263 10.04 -13.24 -18.04
C SER A 263 9.83 -11.72 -18.18
N CYS A 264 8.65 -11.19 -17.86
CA CYS A 264 8.35 -9.76 -18.00
C CYS A 264 8.61 -8.97 -16.70
N THR A 265 9.79 -9.13 -16.13
CA THR A 265 10.14 -8.58 -14.80
C THR A 265 10.93 -7.28 -14.83
N GLN A 266 11.44 -6.87 -15.99
CA GLN A 266 12.24 -5.66 -16.14
C GLN A 266 11.51 -4.62 -17.00
N LEU A 267 11.98 -3.37 -16.99
CA LEU A 267 11.43 -2.33 -17.86
C LEU A 267 11.70 -2.66 -19.33
N GLU A 268 12.97 -2.72 -19.71
CA GLU A 268 13.38 -2.85 -21.11
C GLU A 268 13.07 -4.24 -21.66
N GLY A 269 12.12 -4.28 -22.59
CA GLY A 269 11.62 -5.52 -23.18
C GLY A 269 10.66 -6.30 -22.30
N GLY A 270 10.42 -5.91 -21.05
CA GLY A 270 9.33 -6.45 -20.22
C GLY A 270 8.10 -5.56 -20.22
N GLN A 271 8.26 -4.24 -20.27
CA GLN A 271 7.16 -3.27 -20.21
C GLN A 271 7.26 -2.14 -21.26
N THR A 272 7.99 -2.37 -22.35
CA THR A 272 8.25 -1.37 -23.41
C THR A 272 7.68 -1.76 -24.78
N CYS A 273 6.82 -2.78 -24.84
CA CYS A 273 6.15 -3.17 -26.08
C CYS A 273 5.01 -2.20 -26.40
N GLY A 274 4.62 -2.12 -27.67
CA GLY A 274 3.54 -1.24 -28.14
C GLY A 274 3.97 -0.26 -29.22
N ALA A 275 3.17 0.77 -29.46
CA ALA A 275 3.32 1.63 -30.63
C ALA A 275 4.34 2.76 -30.48
N ASN A 276 4.73 3.14 -29.26
CA ASN A 276 5.60 4.32 -29.07
C ASN A 276 7.07 3.93 -29.12
N GLU A 277 7.87 4.83 -29.66
CA GLU A 277 9.30 4.59 -29.89
C GLU A 277 10.22 4.83 -28.66
N GLY A 278 9.64 5.19 -27.52
CA GLY A 278 10.37 5.49 -26.30
C GLY A 278 10.81 4.24 -25.52
N LEU A 279 11.87 4.40 -24.73
CA LEU A 279 12.29 3.43 -23.70
C LEU A 279 11.46 3.52 -22.41
N ALA A 280 10.43 4.39 -22.39
CA ALA A 280 9.51 4.50 -21.27
C ALA A 280 8.52 3.32 -21.26
N LYS A 281 7.92 3.07 -20.09
CA LYS A 281 6.86 2.07 -19.94
C LYS A 281 5.69 2.35 -20.87
N GLN A 282 5.18 1.28 -21.49
CA GLN A 282 4.07 1.27 -22.42
C GLN A 282 3.14 0.10 -22.12
N ALA A 283 3.25 -1.00 -22.87
CA ALA A 283 2.53 -2.25 -22.66
C ALA A 283 3.45 -3.33 -22.08
N ASP A 284 2.84 -4.25 -21.32
CA ASP A 284 3.54 -5.45 -20.85
C ASP A 284 3.80 -6.37 -22.06
N CYS A 285 5.07 -6.73 -22.27
CA CYS A 285 5.50 -7.56 -23.38
C CYS A 285 5.04 -9.03 -23.26
N CYS A 286 4.44 -9.41 -22.12
CA CYS A 286 3.75 -10.67 -21.87
C CYS A 286 2.23 -10.51 -21.91
N GLU A 287 1.69 -9.39 -22.40
CA GLU A 287 0.25 -9.30 -22.67
C GLU A 287 -0.19 -10.40 -23.64
N ARG A 288 -1.28 -11.08 -23.29
CA ARG A 288 -1.86 -12.18 -24.04
C ARG A 288 -3.25 -11.79 -24.51
N ALA A 289 -3.66 -12.34 -25.65
CA ALA A 289 -5.02 -12.22 -26.14
C ALA A 289 -5.52 -13.57 -26.66
N MET A 290 -6.84 -13.78 -26.56
CA MET A 290 -7.48 -14.94 -27.17
C MET A 290 -7.75 -14.69 -28.65
N VAL A 291 -7.50 -15.69 -29.49
CA VAL A 291 -7.95 -15.74 -30.89
C VAL A 291 -8.50 -17.13 -31.18
N GLY A 292 -9.80 -17.20 -31.48
CA GLY A 292 -10.51 -18.47 -31.47
C GLY A 292 -10.42 -19.12 -30.08
N ASN A 293 -9.86 -20.33 -30.01
CA ASN A 293 -9.68 -21.09 -28.77
C ASN A 293 -8.24 -21.03 -28.21
N TYR A 294 -7.38 -20.19 -28.79
CA TYR A 294 -5.97 -20.12 -28.44
C TYR A 294 -5.68 -18.84 -27.65
N THR A 295 -4.91 -18.95 -26.58
CA THR A 295 -4.34 -17.79 -25.88
C THR A 295 -2.90 -17.63 -26.35
N ILE A 296 -2.56 -16.49 -26.94
CA ILE A 296 -1.27 -16.24 -27.56
C ILE A 296 -0.71 -14.91 -27.05
N ASP A 297 0.61 -14.81 -26.93
CA ASP A 297 1.31 -13.55 -26.66
C ASP A 297 1.03 -12.55 -27.79
N LYS A 298 0.61 -11.33 -27.44
CA LYS A 298 0.37 -10.26 -28.41
C LYS A 298 1.65 -9.82 -29.10
N TYR A 299 2.78 -9.88 -28.39
CA TYR A 299 4.07 -9.38 -28.86
C TYR A 299 5.07 -10.51 -29.09
N LEU A 300 6.01 -10.29 -30.01
CA LEU A 300 7.20 -11.14 -30.11
C LEU A 300 8.00 -11.07 -28.79
N ILE A 301 8.68 -12.16 -28.46
CA ILE A 301 9.60 -12.20 -27.34
C ILE A 301 10.73 -11.21 -27.60
N THR A 302 11.04 -10.41 -26.59
CA THR A 302 12.11 -9.42 -26.65
C THR A 302 13.43 -9.99 -26.17
N ALA A 303 14.55 -9.38 -26.58
CA ALA A 303 15.85 -9.69 -25.99
C ALA A 303 15.87 -9.42 -24.48
N GLY A 304 15.00 -8.52 -24.03
CA GLY A 304 14.73 -8.27 -22.64
C GLY A 304 14.21 -9.49 -21.88
N ARG A 305 13.08 -10.04 -22.31
CA ARG A 305 12.48 -11.24 -21.70
C ARG A 305 13.47 -12.40 -21.63
N MET A 306 14.27 -12.60 -22.67
CA MET A 306 15.31 -13.62 -22.66
C MET A 306 16.39 -13.39 -21.61
N ARG A 307 16.84 -12.15 -21.42
CA ARG A 307 17.80 -11.88 -20.35
C ARG A 307 17.19 -12.03 -18.97
N ALA A 308 15.94 -11.63 -18.76
CA ALA A 308 15.27 -11.87 -17.49
C ALA A 308 15.22 -13.38 -17.15
N PHE A 309 14.89 -14.21 -18.13
CA PHE A 309 14.93 -15.67 -18.01
C PHE A 309 16.34 -16.20 -17.71
N LEU A 310 17.35 -15.75 -18.46
CA LEU A 310 18.74 -16.15 -18.24
C LEU A 310 19.25 -15.73 -16.86
N THR A 311 19.00 -14.50 -16.44
CA THR A 311 19.38 -13.98 -15.12
C THR A 311 18.71 -14.76 -14.00
N ARG A 312 17.43 -15.14 -14.14
CA ARG A 312 16.71 -15.94 -13.13
C ARG A 312 17.42 -17.24 -12.78
N HIS A 313 18.05 -17.86 -13.76
CA HIS A 313 18.73 -19.14 -13.60
C HIS A 313 20.26 -19.01 -13.62
N ASN A 314 20.80 -17.79 -13.58
CA ASN A 314 22.23 -17.54 -13.72
C ASN A 314 22.84 -18.22 -14.97
N GLY A 315 22.07 -18.29 -16.05
CA GLY A 315 22.39 -18.95 -17.32
C GLY A 315 22.38 -20.48 -17.29
N LYS A 316 22.08 -21.12 -16.15
CA LYS A 316 22.02 -22.57 -15.98
C LYS A 316 20.68 -23.15 -16.42
N ILE A 317 20.30 -22.85 -17.66
CA ILE A 317 18.99 -23.23 -18.21
C ILE A 317 18.89 -24.74 -18.38
N ARG A 318 20.00 -25.40 -18.68
CA ARG A 318 20.11 -26.86 -18.70
C ARG A 318 19.73 -27.49 -17.36
N ASP A 319 20.29 -26.98 -16.26
CA ASP A 319 19.99 -27.49 -14.91
C ASP A 319 18.50 -27.31 -14.58
N TRP A 320 17.94 -26.14 -14.89
CA TRP A 320 16.50 -25.88 -14.71
C TRP A 320 15.63 -26.82 -15.57
N ALA A 321 15.92 -26.95 -16.86
CA ALA A 321 15.13 -27.78 -17.76
C ALA A 321 15.18 -29.27 -17.39
N ALA A 322 16.29 -29.74 -16.80
CA ALA A 322 16.40 -31.10 -16.26
C ALA A 322 15.43 -31.37 -15.08
N THR A 323 14.95 -30.33 -14.38
CA THR A 323 13.95 -30.47 -13.31
C THR A 323 12.51 -30.55 -13.82
N LEU A 324 12.27 -30.20 -15.09
CA LEU A 324 10.93 -30.13 -15.65
C LEU A 324 10.36 -31.52 -15.93
N PRO A 325 9.05 -31.74 -15.70
CA PRO A 325 8.42 -33.01 -15.99
C PRO A 325 8.33 -33.25 -17.51
N ALA A 326 8.37 -34.52 -17.93
CA ALA A 326 8.43 -34.91 -19.34
C ALA A 326 7.23 -34.45 -20.20
N ASN A 327 6.09 -34.15 -19.57
CA ASN A 327 4.92 -33.59 -20.25
C ASN A 327 5.02 -32.07 -20.50
N LYS A 328 5.97 -31.38 -19.87
CA LYS A 328 6.24 -29.95 -20.04
C LYS A 328 7.49 -29.68 -20.87
N TRP A 329 8.45 -30.60 -20.84
CA TRP A 329 9.71 -30.46 -21.56
C TRP A 329 10.20 -31.80 -22.11
N ASN A 330 10.61 -31.81 -23.38
CA ASN A 330 11.27 -32.97 -23.95
C ASN A 330 12.73 -33.00 -23.49
N GLN A 331 13.06 -33.95 -22.62
CA GLN A 331 14.39 -34.05 -22.01
C GLN A 331 15.52 -34.31 -23.02
N ALA A 332 15.22 -34.76 -24.25
CA ALA A 332 16.22 -34.86 -25.31
C ALA A 332 16.78 -33.48 -25.74
N TRP A 333 16.01 -32.41 -25.52
CA TRP A 333 16.40 -31.04 -25.85
C TRP A 333 17.33 -30.41 -24.81
N THR A 334 17.39 -30.97 -23.60
CA THR A 334 18.10 -30.38 -22.46
C THR A 334 19.59 -30.12 -22.75
N ALA A 335 20.25 -31.01 -23.49
CA ALA A 335 21.66 -30.85 -23.86
C ALA A 335 21.93 -29.64 -24.77
N GLN A 336 20.91 -29.15 -25.49
CA GLN A 336 21.03 -28.01 -26.39
C GLN A 336 21.00 -26.66 -25.66
N LEU A 337 20.53 -26.66 -24.40
CA LEU A 337 20.41 -25.44 -23.60
C LEU A 337 21.75 -25.03 -22.96
N PRO A 338 21.93 -23.72 -22.72
CA PRO A 338 23.12 -23.23 -22.06
C PRO A 338 23.15 -23.64 -20.58
N ASN A 339 24.35 -23.78 -20.05
CA ASN A 339 24.61 -24.06 -18.64
C ASN A 339 25.37 -22.94 -17.91
N SER A 340 25.55 -21.80 -18.57
CA SER A 340 26.08 -20.57 -18.00
C SER A 340 25.71 -19.38 -18.88
N ILE A 341 25.81 -18.16 -18.33
CA ILE A 341 25.71 -16.93 -19.12
C ILE A 341 26.91 -16.81 -20.06
N ALA A 342 28.09 -16.90 -19.46
CA ALA A 342 29.38 -16.72 -20.12
C ALA A 342 30.23 -17.98 -20.01
N GLY A 343 31.17 -18.15 -20.94
CA GLY A 343 32.11 -19.26 -20.98
C GLY A 343 33.20 -18.99 -22.02
N THR A 344 33.85 -20.04 -22.51
CA THR A 344 34.78 -19.92 -23.63
C THR A 344 34.01 -19.43 -24.87
N PRO A 345 34.41 -18.31 -25.52
CA PRO A 345 33.77 -17.86 -26.74
C PRO A 345 33.77 -18.96 -27.81
N GLY A 346 32.62 -19.18 -28.45
CA GLY A 346 32.43 -20.26 -29.43
C GLY A 346 32.04 -21.61 -28.82
N ASP A 347 32.06 -21.77 -27.50
CA ASP A 347 31.46 -22.93 -26.84
C ASP A 347 29.94 -22.80 -26.79
N GLY A 348 29.24 -23.71 -27.48
CA GLY A 348 27.77 -23.76 -27.49
C GLY A 348 27.13 -24.08 -26.14
N SER A 349 27.90 -24.29 -25.07
CA SER A 349 27.37 -24.52 -23.72
C SER A 349 26.99 -23.24 -22.97
N ASN A 350 27.34 -22.05 -23.45
CA ASN A 350 27.03 -20.77 -22.78
C ASN A 350 26.08 -19.88 -23.59
N ALA A 351 25.26 -19.09 -22.89
CA ALA A 351 24.20 -18.29 -23.49
C ALA A 351 24.75 -17.18 -24.40
N ASN A 352 25.89 -16.57 -24.06
CA ASN A 352 26.52 -15.54 -24.90
C ASN A 352 27.00 -16.10 -26.23
N THR A 353 27.53 -17.33 -26.31
CA THR A 353 27.84 -17.96 -27.60
C THR A 353 26.57 -18.30 -28.34
N GLN A 354 25.56 -18.84 -27.65
CA GLN A 354 24.31 -19.21 -28.32
C GLN A 354 23.64 -17.96 -28.90
N LEU A 355 23.33 -16.95 -28.10
CA LEU A 355 22.61 -15.74 -28.53
C LEU A 355 23.49 -14.67 -29.19
N GLY A 356 24.81 -14.82 -29.12
CA GLY A 356 25.77 -13.84 -29.59
C GLY A 356 26.25 -14.09 -31.01
N PRO A 357 27.34 -13.43 -31.41
CA PRO A 357 27.76 -13.42 -32.80
C PRO A 357 28.60 -14.63 -33.17
N TYR A 358 28.48 -15.04 -34.43
CA TYR A 358 29.30 -16.10 -34.97
C TYR A 358 30.68 -15.55 -35.40
N TYR A 359 31.75 -16.02 -34.73
CA TYR A 359 33.14 -15.62 -34.99
C TYR A 359 33.43 -14.11 -34.91
N GLY A 360 32.82 -13.41 -33.95
CA GLY A 360 33.15 -12.02 -33.66
C GLY A 360 32.72 -11.00 -34.72
N LYS A 361 31.57 -11.27 -35.36
CA LYS A 361 30.96 -10.35 -36.32
C LYS A 361 29.81 -9.59 -35.66
N ARG A 362 29.28 -8.55 -36.31
CA ARG A 362 28.01 -7.91 -35.88
C ARG A 362 26.80 -8.82 -36.06
N SER A 363 27.02 -10.05 -36.52
CA SER A 363 26.02 -10.92 -37.07
C SER A 363 26.01 -12.34 -36.53
N CYS A 364 24.83 -12.91 -36.70
CA CYS A 364 24.41 -14.27 -36.39
C CYS A 364 25.10 -15.31 -37.28
N GLU A 365 25.63 -14.89 -38.44
CA GLU A 365 26.31 -15.76 -39.41
C GLU A 365 27.54 -15.05 -40.04
N THR A 366 28.45 -15.84 -40.61
CA THR A 366 29.46 -15.32 -41.53
C THR A 366 28.86 -14.81 -42.84
N GLY A 367 28.96 -13.50 -43.10
CA GLY A 367 29.14 -13.02 -44.47
C GLY A 367 28.11 -12.05 -45.07
N TYR A 368 27.20 -11.41 -44.31
CA TYR A 368 26.64 -10.04 -44.49
C TYR A 368 25.28 -9.86 -43.77
N HIS A 369 25.03 -8.65 -43.26
CA HIS A 369 23.77 -8.00 -42.78
C HIS A 369 22.72 -8.74 -41.93
N THR A 370 23.08 -9.30 -40.77
CA THR A 370 22.06 -9.65 -39.75
C THR A 370 22.54 -9.20 -38.39
N GLY A 371 22.00 -8.14 -37.78
CA GLY A 371 22.42 -7.73 -36.44
C GLY A 371 21.67 -8.54 -35.40
N HIS A 372 22.36 -9.19 -34.45
CA HIS A 372 21.66 -9.87 -33.34
C HIS A 372 21.20 -8.85 -32.29
N THR A 373 20.04 -9.10 -31.68
CA THR A 373 19.43 -8.17 -30.72
C THR A 373 19.75 -8.49 -29.27
N PHE A 374 20.39 -9.63 -28.97
CA PHE A 374 20.77 -9.93 -27.60
C PHE A 374 22.12 -9.29 -27.29
N TRP A 375 22.19 -8.40 -26.31
CA TRP A 375 23.48 -7.77 -26.00
C TRP A 375 24.49 -8.79 -25.46
N THR A 376 25.69 -8.85 -26.06
CA THR A 376 26.79 -9.67 -25.54
C THR A 376 28.06 -8.85 -25.32
N PRO A 377 28.94 -9.26 -24.39
CA PRO A 377 30.20 -8.56 -24.15
C PRO A 377 31.15 -8.56 -25.37
N PRO A 378 32.02 -7.54 -25.54
CA PRO A 378 32.95 -7.45 -26.67
C PRO A 378 33.94 -8.62 -26.80
N GLU A 379 34.25 -9.33 -25.71
CA GLU A 379 35.14 -10.51 -25.72
C GLU A 379 34.60 -11.69 -26.55
N TYR A 380 33.30 -11.72 -26.85
CA TYR A 380 32.69 -12.66 -27.80
C TYR A 380 32.88 -12.18 -29.26
N GLY A 381 33.72 -11.16 -29.46
CA GLY A 381 33.91 -10.44 -30.71
C GLY A 381 32.68 -9.61 -31.10
N ASP A 382 31.84 -9.28 -30.12
CA ASP A 382 30.66 -8.50 -30.38
C ASP A 382 31.01 -7.04 -30.63
N THR A 383 30.61 -6.53 -31.78
CA THR A 383 30.88 -5.16 -32.23
C THR A 383 29.57 -4.40 -32.40
N LYS A 384 28.59 -4.62 -31.51
CA LYS A 384 27.33 -3.87 -31.49
C LYS A 384 27.57 -2.38 -31.44
N ASP A 385 26.72 -1.62 -32.12
CA ASP A 385 26.66 -0.18 -31.92
C ASP A 385 25.73 0.16 -30.75
N PHE A 386 24.68 -0.63 -30.54
CA PHE A 386 23.62 -0.30 -29.59
C PHE A 386 23.95 -0.72 -28.15
N PRO A 387 23.61 0.13 -27.17
CA PRO A 387 23.71 -0.24 -25.77
C PRO A 387 22.66 -1.30 -25.42
N GLN A 388 22.95 -2.06 -24.36
CA GLN A 388 22.10 -3.15 -23.88
C GLN A 388 20.63 -2.71 -23.74
N ASN A 389 20.35 -1.65 -22.98
CA ASN A 389 18.99 -1.18 -22.73
C ASN A 389 18.15 -0.91 -24.00
N VAL A 390 18.77 -0.50 -25.11
CA VAL A 390 18.07 -0.33 -26.41
C VAL A 390 17.79 -1.69 -27.04
N LEU A 391 18.80 -2.55 -27.11
CA LEU A 391 18.69 -3.91 -27.67
C LEU A 391 17.64 -4.75 -26.94
N ASP A 392 17.55 -4.59 -25.62
CA ASP A 392 16.63 -5.28 -24.74
C ASP A 392 15.16 -5.05 -25.11
N THR A 393 14.84 -3.87 -25.64
CA THR A 393 13.48 -3.56 -26.09
C THR A 393 13.11 -4.23 -27.40
N LYS A 394 14.09 -4.64 -28.21
CA LYS A 394 13.88 -5.20 -29.56
C LYS A 394 13.34 -6.61 -29.51
N ALA A 395 12.61 -6.99 -30.56
CA ALA A 395 12.25 -8.38 -30.79
C ALA A 395 13.52 -9.23 -30.87
N LEU A 396 13.55 -10.35 -30.14
CA LEU A 396 14.70 -11.24 -30.07
C LEU A 396 14.85 -12.00 -31.38
N ASN A 397 15.89 -11.70 -32.15
CA ASN A 397 16.35 -12.54 -33.24
C ASN A 397 17.56 -13.38 -32.82
N CYS A 398 17.99 -14.28 -33.71
CA CYS A 398 19.23 -15.06 -33.55
C CYS A 398 19.25 -15.82 -32.23
N VAL A 399 18.18 -16.58 -32.06
CA VAL A 399 17.87 -17.35 -30.87
C VAL A 399 17.63 -18.78 -31.30
N PRO A 400 18.27 -19.78 -30.66
CA PRO A 400 18.04 -21.16 -31.01
C PRO A 400 16.62 -21.55 -30.65
N TRP A 401 16.02 -22.40 -31.47
CA TRP A 401 14.66 -22.90 -31.28
C TRP A 401 14.43 -23.43 -29.84
N TRP A 402 15.39 -24.16 -29.26
CA TRP A 402 15.26 -24.70 -27.91
C TRP A 402 15.26 -23.65 -26.81
N MET A 403 16.03 -22.56 -26.94
CA MET A 403 15.98 -21.46 -25.97
C MET A 403 14.64 -20.74 -26.04
N MET A 404 14.09 -20.57 -27.24
CA MET A 404 12.76 -20.00 -27.42
C MET A 404 11.68 -20.87 -26.77
N ALA A 405 11.74 -22.19 -27.01
CA ALA A 405 10.86 -23.16 -26.36
C ALA A 405 10.99 -23.16 -24.84
N ALA A 406 12.23 -23.12 -24.32
CA ALA A 406 12.51 -23.08 -22.90
C ALA A 406 11.93 -21.82 -22.23
N LEU A 407 12.07 -20.65 -22.86
CA LEU A 407 11.49 -19.41 -22.34
C LEU A 407 9.95 -19.50 -22.29
N CYS A 408 9.31 -20.06 -23.32
CA CYS A 408 7.86 -20.22 -23.28
C CYS A 408 7.38 -21.17 -22.19
N VAL A 409 8.11 -22.25 -21.92
CA VAL A 409 7.82 -23.13 -20.79
C VAL A 409 8.05 -22.42 -19.45
N PHE A 410 9.07 -21.57 -19.36
CA PHE A 410 9.33 -20.74 -18.18
C PHE A 410 8.18 -19.75 -17.90
N ASP A 411 7.55 -19.20 -18.93
CA ASP A 411 6.35 -18.36 -18.80
C ASP A 411 5.04 -19.15 -18.58
N GLY A 412 5.11 -20.47 -18.52
CA GLY A 412 3.99 -21.37 -18.23
C GLY A 412 3.24 -21.90 -19.47
N GLY A 413 3.72 -21.59 -20.68
CA GLY A 413 3.11 -21.97 -21.95
C GLY A 413 3.95 -22.93 -22.78
N HIS A 414 3.82 -22.83 -24.10
CA HIS A 414 4.63 -23.54 -25.09
C HIS A 414 5.03 -22.59 -26.23
N LEU A 415 6.09 -22.97 -26.96
CA LEU A 415 6.41 -22.30 -28.21
C LEU A 415 5.22 -22.46 -29.17
N LEU A 416 4.77 -21.36 -29.75
CA LEU A 416 3.61 -21.28 -30.63
C LEU A 416 3.59 -22.39 -31.69
N LYS A 417 2.42 -22.96 -31.97
CA LYS A 417 2.22 -23.90 -33.09
C LYS A 417 1.81 -23.15 -34.35
N GLU A 418 2.03 -23.76 -35.50
CA GLU A 418 1.64 -23.23 -36.80
C GLU A 418 0.13 -22.91 -36.85
N ALA A 419 -0.71 -23.82 -36.35
CA ALA A 419 -2.17 -23.60 -36.32
C ALA A 419 -2.58 -22.40 -35.46
N GLU A 420 -1.88 -22.18 -34.34
CA GLU A 420 -2.10 -21.06 -33.43
C GLU A 420 -1.66 -19.74 -34.08
N LEU A 421 -0.47 -19.71 -34.70
CA LEU A 421 0.01 -18.57 -35.46
C LEU A 421 -0.93 -18.23 -36.62
N ARG A 422 -1.40 -19.25 -37.36
CA ARG A 422 -2.36 -19.09 -38.45
C ARG A 422 -3.67 -18.50 -37.96
N ALA A 423 -4.17 -18.94 -36.80
CA ALA A 423 -5.36 -18.36 -36.19
C ALA A 423 -5.15 -16.88 -35.87
N ALA A 424 -4.02 -16.49 -35.26
CA ALA A 424 -3.70 -15.10 -35.01
C ALA A 424 -3.61 -14.29 -36.31
N TYR A 425 -2.90 -14.81 -37.31
CA TYR A 425 -2.67 -14.16 -38.60
C TYR A 425 -3.97 -13.90 -39.38
N THR A 426 -4.87 -14.87 -39.42
CA THR A 426 -6.07 -14.85 -40.27
C THR A 426 -7.33 -14.39 -39.53
N ASN A 427 -7.20 -13.84 -38.31
CA ASN A 427 -8.33 -13.61 -37.41
C ASN A 427 -9.23 -14.86 -37.29
N ASN A 428 -8.62 -16.00 -37.04
CA ASN A 428 -9.25 -17.31 -36.96
C ASN A 428 -10.01 -17.69 -38.25
N GLY A 429 -9.39 -17.44 -39.41
CA GLY A 429 -9.92 -17.76 -40.74
C GLY A 429 -10.93 -16.75 -41.30
N VAL A 430 -11.17 -15.64 -40.61
CA VAL A 430 -12.11 -14.58 -41.06
C VAL A 430 -11.48 -13.69 -42.14
N THR A 431 -10.18 -13.46 -42.07
CA THR A 431 -9.47 -12.54 -42.97
C THR A 431 -8.25 -13.20 -43.60
N ALA A 432 -7.82 -12.68 -44.76
CA ALA A 432 -6.61 -13.16 -45.42
C ALA A 432 -5.33 -12.68 -44.73
N PHE A 433 -5.40 -11.52 -44.07
CA PHE A 433 -4.30 -10.87 -43.35
C PHE A 433 -4.76 -10.38 -41.98
N PRO A 434 -3.83 -10.04 -41.06
CA PRO A 434 -4.20 -9.57 -39.73
C PRO A 434 -5.16 -8.38 -39.76
N TRP A 435 -4.99 -7.46 -40.71
CA TRP A 435 -5.81 -6.26 -40.88
C TRP A 435 -6.98 -6.40 -41.87
N GLY A 436 -7.22 -7.57 -42.47
CA GLY A 436 -8.37 -7.76 -43.36
C GLY A 436 -8.06 -8.37 -44.74
N ALA A 437 -8.54 -7.70 -45.80
CA ALA A 437 -8.51 -8.21 -47.18
C ALA A 437 -7.19 -7.95 -47.92
N ARG A 438 -6.95 -8.73 -48.98
CA ARG A 438 -5.80 -8.62 -49.88
C ARG A 438 -5.97 -7.43 -50.84
N GLY A 439 -4.98 -6.55 -50.95
CA GLY A 439 -4.98 -5.50 -51.99
C GLY A 439 -4.43 -4.11 -51.63
N THR A 440 -3.72 -3.93 -50.51
CA THR A 440 -3.24 -2.58 -50.10
C THR A 440 -1.80 -2.53 -49.58
N TYR A 441 -1.05 -3.63 -49.63
CA TYR A 441 0.31 -3.64 -49.09
C TYR A 441 1.22 -4.63 -49.82
N THR A 442 2.51 -4.30 -49.89
CA THR A 442 3.59 -5.20 -50.31
C THR A 442 4.55 -5.31 -49.14
N THR A 443 5.08 -6.51 -48.87
CA THR A 443 6.06 -6.68 -47.78
C THR A 443 7.41 -6.04 -48.12
N THR A 444 7.60 -5.68 -49.39
CA THR A 444 8.81 -5.13 -50.02
C THR A 444 8.95 -3.61 -49.97
N ALA A 445 7.90 -2.91 -49.54
CA ALA A 445 7.91 -1.45 -49.42
C ALA A 445 7.69 -1.00 -47.98
N GLN A 446 8.22 0.17 -47.63
CA GLN A 446 7.87 0.86 -46.40
C GLN A 446 6.34 1.07 -46.34
N ASN A 447 5.71 0.56 -45.30
CA ASN A 447 4.28 0.72 -45.07
C ASN A 447 3.96 0.76 -43.56
N GLY A 448 2.73 1.17 -43.23
CA GLY A 448 2.27 1.30 -41.84
C GLY A 448 1.90 -0.01 -41.16
N TYR A 449 1.72 -1.09 -41.93
CA TYR A 449 1.20 -2.37 -41.45
C TYR A 449 2.30 -3.34 -40.99
N ALA A 450 3.47 -3.31 -41.62
CA ALA A 450 4.51 -4.30 -41.36
C ALA A 450 5.89 -3.69 -41.44
N ILE A 451 6.84 -4.32 -40.74
CA ILE A 451 8.26 -4.03 -40.87
C ILE A 451 8.85 -5.04 -41.85
N GLY A 452 8.96 -4.66 -43.12
CA GLY A 452 9.66 -5.43 -44.16
C GLY A 452 11.04 -4.84 -44.51
N GLU A 453 11.70 -5.39 -45.53
CA GLU A 453 12.90 -4.89 -46.25
C GLU A 453 13.54 -3.58 -45.70
N PHE A 454 14.28 -3.66 -44.58
CA PHE A 454 14.95 -2.52 -43.92
C PHE A 454 14.07 -1.27 -43.68
N SER A 455 12.75 -1.45 -43.53
CA SER A 455 11.73 -0.39 -43.47
C SER A 455 11.55 0.24 -42.09
N TYR A 456 12.29 -0.24 -41.09
CA TYR A 456 12.29 0.31 -39.74
C TYR A 456 13.61 0.97 -39.44
N ALA A 457 13.57 2.20 -38.93
CA ALA A 457 14.75 2.94 -38.51
C ALA A 457 14.68 3.12 -37.00
N THR A 458 15.56 2.45 -36.26
CA THR A 458 15.60 2.63 -34.80
C THR A 458 15.82 4.11 -34.48
N PRO A 459 14.94 4.73 -33.68
CA PRO A 459 15.12 6.12 -33.30
C PRO A 459 16.45 6.35 -32.57
N ASN A 460 17.08 7.49 -32.83
CA ASN A 460 18.29 7.95 -32.14
C ASN A 460 19.42 6.90 -32.08
N PRO A 461 19.92 6.43 -33.23
CA PRO A 461 21.05 5.52 -33.24
C PRO A 461 22.27 6.17 -32.56
N PRO A 462 23.16 5.37 -31.94
CA PRO A 462 24.38 5.86 -31.32
C PRO A 462 25.18 6.78 -32.26
N PRO A 463 25.75 7.91 -31.79
CA PRO A 463 26.46 8.87 -32.66
C PRO A 463 27.63 8.30 -33.46
N GLY A 464 28.19 7.17 -33.02
CA GLY A 464 29.28 6.46 -33.70
C GLY A 464 28.85 5.16 -34.38
N ALA A 465 27.54 4.94 -34.58
CA ALA A 465 27.05 3.73 -35.22
C ALA A 465 27.60 3.61 -36.65
N GLY A 466 28.11 2.43 -36.98
CA GLY A 466 28.79 2.19 -38.24
C GLY A 466 27.81 2.18 -39.41
N VAL A 467 28.18 2.81 -40.53
CA VAL A 467 27.40 2.84 -41.77
C VAL A 467 28.27 2.53 -42.97
N ASP A 468 27.71 1.86 -43.97
CA ASP A 468 28.30 1.64 -45.29
C ASP A 468 27.33 2.10 -46.40
N ASN A 469 27.60 1.72 -47.66
CA ASN A 469 26.75 2.09 -48.80
C ASN A 469 25.37 1.43 -48.77
N ASP A 470 25.19 0.36 -48.00
CA ASP A 470 23.95 -0.41 -47.87
C ASP A 470 23.14 -0.01 -46.61
N GLY A 471 23.70 0.87 -45.75
CA GLY A 471 23.04 1.48 -44.60
C GLY A 471 23.80 1.24 -43.29
N TYR A 472 23.08 1.03 -42.18
CA TYR A 472 23.73 0.70 -40.91
C TYR A 472 24.38 -0.69 -40.95
N LEU A 473 25.63 -0.76 -40.49
CA LEU A 473 26.41 -2.01 -40.38
C LEU A 473 25.80 -2.97 -39.35
N ASP A 474 25.33 -2.43 -38.22
CA ASP A 474 24.58 -3.20 -37.23
C ASP A 474 23.10 -3.25 -37.62
N ALA A 475 22.71 -4.35 -38.27
CA ALA A 475 21.35 -4.55 -38.76
C ALA A 475 20.30 -4.70 -37.64
N ALA A 476 20.69 -4.77 -36.36
CA ALA A 476 19.74 -4.64 -35.25
C ALA A 476 19.02 -3.28 -35.29
N PHE A 477 19.58 -2.29 -35.99
CA PHE A 477 18.92 -1.03 -36.32
C PHE A 477 17.57 -1.21 -37.04
N TYR A 478 17.41 -2.26 -37.84
CA TYR A 478 16.20 -2.52 -38.62
C TYR A 478 15.20 -3.47 -37.94
N ILE A 479 15.55 -4.01 -36.78
CA ILE A 479 14.66 -4.84 -35.96
C ILE A 479 13.94 -3.94 -34.96
N ALA A 480 12.61 -3.94 -35.01
CA ALA A 480 11.85 -3.10 -34.11
C ALA A 480 11.62 -3.79 -32.76
N PRO A 481 11.50 -3.00 -31.68
CA PRO A 481 10.69 -3.42 -30.55
C PRO A 481 9.31 -3.90 -31.01
N PRO A 482 8.73 -4.93 -30.37
CA PRO A 482 7.43 -5.42 -30.79
C PRO A 482 6.34 -4.34 -30.69
N GLY A 483 5.51 -4.24 -31.72
CA GLY A 483 4.33 -3.37 -31.73
C GLY A 483 4.47 -2.02 -32.43
N ARG A 484 5.59 -1.72 -33.11
CA ARG A 484 5.80 -0.40 -33.75
C ARG A 484 4.95 -0.13 -35.00
N ARG A 485 4.19 -1.12 -35.47
CA ARG A 485 3.25 -1.00 -36.60
C ARG A 485 1.83 -1.39 -36.17
N PRO A 486 1.12 -0.52 -35.43
CA PRO A 486 -0.21 -0.82 -34.90
C PRO A 486 -1.28 -1.03 -35.98
N ASP A 487 -1.13 -0.42 -37.17
CA ASP A 487 -2.07 -0.64 -38.27
C ASP A 487 -2.06 -2.11 -38.75
N GLY A 488 -0.96 -2.82 -38.51
CA GLY A 488 -0.78 -4.24 -38.83
C GLY A 488 -1.31 -5.21 -37.80
N TYR A 489 -1.88 -4.72 -36.70
CA TYR A 489 -2.38 -5.60 -35.66
C TYR A 489 -3.59 -6.37 -36.17
N ASN A 490 -3.78 -7.58 -35.64
CA ASN A 490 -5.02 -8.29 -35.86
C ASN A 490 -6.17 -7.72 -35.00
N THR A 491 -7.38 -8.23 -35.18
CA THR A 491 -8.58 -7.76 -34.46
C THR A 491 -8.50 -7.94 -32.94
N THR A 492 -7.59 -8.78 -32.45
CA THR A 492 -7.36 -9.05 -31.02
C THR A 492 -6.08 -8.39 -30.50
N GLY A 493 -5.42 -7.56 -31.32
CA GLY A 493 -4.26 -6.74 -30.94
C GLY A 493 -2.92 -7.46 -30.96
N HIS A 494 -2.81 -8.61 -31.63
CA HIS A 494 -1.52 -9.27 -31.85
C HIS A 494 -0.69 -8.47 -32.85
N ALA A 495 0.53 -8.15 -32.43
CA ALA A 495 1.49 -7.35 -33.15
C ALA A 495 2.42 -8.19 -34.02
N ASP A 496 2.97 -7.54 -35.04
CA ASP A 496 4.05 -8.03 -35.90
C ASP A 496 3.75 -9.41 -36.51
N LEU A 497 2.47 -9.73 -36.76
CA LEU A 497 2.08 -11.00 -37.40
C LEU A 497 2.51 -11.07 -38.88
N VAL A 498 2.86 -9.92 -39.45
CA VAL A 498 3.54 -9.77 -40.74
C VAL A 498 4.74 -8.86 -40.51
N GLY A 499 5.93 -9.25 -40.98
CA GLY A 499 7.13 -8.44 -40.81
C GLY A 499 7.85 -8.63 -39.47
N ASN A 500 8.79 -7.72 -39.23
CA ASN A 500 9.78 -7.70 -38.17
C ASN A 500 10.71 -8.91 -38.25
N LEU A 501 10.29 -10.08 -37.78
CA LEU A 501 11.09 -11.32 -37.76
C LEU A 501 10.36 -12.46 -38.46
N LEU A 502 11.03 -13.56 -38.76
CA LEU A 502 10.37 -14.86 -38.95
C LEU A 502 10.01 -15.43 -37.56
N GLU A 503 9.17 -16.46 -37.48
CA GLU A 503 8.79 -17.07 -36.18
C GLU A 503 9.06 -18.56 -36.11
N TRP A 504 9.72 -18.99 -35.04
CA TRP A 504 9.78 -20.38 -34.64
C TRP A 504 8.39 -20.92 -34.29
N VAL A 505 8.12 -22.16 -34.70
CA VAL A 505 6.92 -22.91 -34.29
C VAL A 505 7.29 -24.29 -33.75
N SER A 506 6.41 -24.87 -32.93
CA SER A 506 6.71 -26.10 -32.19
C SER A 506 6.33 -27.43 -32.85
N ASP A 507 5.69 -27.39 -34.03
CA ASP A 507 5.22 -28.58 -34.75
C ASP A 507 6.35 -29.54 -35.14
N SER A 508 7.58 -29.03 -35.31
CA SER A 508 8.80 -29.81 -35.46
C SER A 508 10.01 -29.03 -34.98
N GLU A 509 11.06 -29.74 -34.56
CA GLU A 509 12.31 -29.10 -34.13
C GLU A 509 12.87 -28.21 -35.25
N ARG A 510 13.19 -26.96 -34.89
CA ARG A 510 13.72 -25.94 -35.80
C ARG A 510 12.78 -25.65 -36.98
N GLN A 511 11.48 -25.91 -36.84
CA GLN A 511 10.47 -25.45 -37.79
C GLN A 511 10.17 -23.97 -37.58
N PHE A 512 10.05 -23.22 -38.66
CA PHE A 512 9.68 -21.81 -38.62
C PHE A 512 8.65 -21.48 -39.68
N VAL A 513 7.92 -20.40 -39.45
CA VAL A 513 6.97 -19.83 -40.38
C VAL A 513 7.56 -18.54 -40.92
N TRP A 514 7.61 -18.48 -42.24
CA TRP A 514 7.92 -17.23 -42.92
C TRP A 514 6.77 -16.24 -42.65
N LYS A 515 7.01 -14.95 -42.41
CA LYS A 515 5.89 -13.97 -42.32
C LYS A 515 6.25 -12.62 -42.90
N GLY A 516 7.27 -12.62 -43.77
CA GLY A 516 8.01 -11.44 -44.17
C GLY A 516 8.91 -11.04 -43.00
N SER A 517 10.21 -10.90 -43.23
CA SER A 517 11.14 -10.35 -42.24
C SER A 517 11.79 -9.08 -42.78
N PHE A 518 12.51 -8.38 -41.92
CA PHE A 518 13.29 -7.19 -42.28
C PHE A 518 14.39 -7.46 -43.33
N GLU A 519 14.85 -8.73 -43.46
CA GLU A 519 16.00 -9.16 -44.27
C GLU A 519 15.66 -9.43 -45.74
N ARG A 520 14.72 -8.67 -46.32
CA ARG A 520 14.29 -8.77 -47.75
C ARG A 520 13.56 -10.06 -48.14
N HIS A 521 13.33 -11.00 -47.21
CA HIS A 521 12.48 -12.18 -47.40
C HIS A 521 11.03 -11.88 -47.77
N ALA A 522 10.62 -10.63 -47.54
CA ALA A 522 9.44 -10.02 -48.12
C ALA A 522 9.28 -10.24 -49.64
N ARG A 523 10.35 -10.11 -50.44
CA ARG A 523 10.29 -10.26 -51.91
C ARG A 523 9.86 -11.65 -52.33
N GLU A 524 10.34 -12.65 -51.61
CA GLU A 524 10.02 -14.05 -51.84
C GLU A 524 8.57 -14.32 -51.42
N ALA A 525 8.11 -13.73 -50.31
CA ALA A 525 6.72 -13.83 -49.86
C ALA A 525 5.71 -13.20 -50.85
N ASP A 526 6.04 -12.05 -51.45
CA ASP A 526 5.18 -11.32 -52.40
C ASP A 526 5.04 -12.07 -53.76
N GLY A 527 6.00 -12.93 -54.13
CA GLY A 527 6.06 -13.63 -55.43
C GLY A 527 5.16 -14.86 -55.57
N TYR A 528 4.57 -15.35 -54.47
CA TYR A 528 3.71 -16.54 -54.48
C TYR A 528 2.23 -16.17 -54.45
N THR A 529 1.41 -16.86 -55.25
CA THR A 529 -0.05 -16.75 -55.15
C THR A 529 -0.54 -17.90 -54.27
N PRO A 530 -1.20 -17.67 -53.12
CA PRO A 530 -1.74 -18.74 -52.30
C PRO A 530 -2.68 -19.61 -53.13
N GLY A 531 -2.38 -20.90 -53.18
CA GLY A 531 -3.44 -21.89 -53.29
C GLY A 531 -4.33 -21.78 -52.05
N ALA A 532 -5.64 -21.98 -52.22
CA ALA A 532 -6.65 -21.84 -51.18
C ALA A 532 -6.17 -22.27 -49.77
N ASN A 533 -6.29 -21.35 -48.80
CA ASN A 533 -6.17 -21.56 -47.35
C ASN A 533 -4.79 -21.69 -46.69
N ASP A 534 -3.67 -21.44 -47.36
CA ASP A 534 -2.36 -21.41 -46.69
C ASP A 534 -1.95 -19.96 -46.37
N PRO A 535 -1.62 -19.59 -45.11
CA PRO A 535 -0.89 -18.37 -44.82
C PRO A 535 0.55 -18.50 -45.36
N TYR A 536 0.72 -18.60 -46.68
CA TYR A 536 1.93 -18.50 -47.49
C TYR A 536 3.21 -19.30 -47.11
N MET A 537 3.36 -19.87 -45.92
CA MET A 537 4.66 -19.77 -45.24
C MET A 537 5.06 -20.91 -44.30
N SER A 538 4.24 -21.94 -44.15
CA SER A 538 4.68 -23.13 -43.42
C SER A 538 5.34 -24.17 -44.30
N MET A 539 5.00 -24.20 -45.60
CA MET A 539 5.43 -25.25 -46.54
C MET A 539 6.48 -24.73 -47.52
N ASN A 540 7.52 -25.54 -47.79
CA ASN A 540 8.63 -25.19 -48.67
C ASN A 540 8.27 -25.46 -50.15
N PRO A 541 7.96 -24.42 -50.96
CA PRO A 541 7.52 -24.60 -52.34
C PRO A 541 8.64 -25.07 -53.27
N THR A 542 9.91 -24.90 -52.87
CA THR A 542 11.08 -25.28 -53.68
C THR A 542 11.47 -26.75 -53.54
N ARG A 543 11.08 -27.41 -52.44
CA ARG A 543 11.40 -28.82 -52.17
C ARG A 543 10.20 -29.75 -52.26
N ASN A 544 9.03 -29.37 -51.70
CA ASN A 544 7.74 -30.08 -51.81
C ASN A 544 6.67 -29.31 -51.01
N PRO A 545 5.45 -29.07 -51.54
CA PRO A 545 4.35 -28.42 -50.81
C PRO A 545 3.83 -29.18 -49.58
N THR A 546 4.44 -30.29 -49.15
CA THR A 546 4.10 -30.99 -47.89
C THR A 546 5.21 -30.97 -46.85
N VAL A 547 6.38 -30.39 -47.16
CA VAL A 547 7.53 -30.36 -46.25
C VAL A 547 7.59 -28.99 -45.57
N PRO A 548 7.59 -28.93 -44.23
CA PRO A 548 7.65 -27.66 -43.54
C PRO A 548 9.03 -27.02 -43.66
N TRP A 549 9.10 -25.70 -43.49
CA TRP A 549 10.38 -25.00 -43.39
C TRP A 549 11.09 -25.35 -42.08
N ARG A 550 12.17 -26.13 -42.19
CA ARG A 550 13.05 -26.43 -41.06
C ARG A 550 14.45 -25.91 -41.34
N TRP A 551 15.02 -25.19 -40.38
CA TRP A 551 16.28 -24.49 -40.62
C TRP A 551 17.43 -25.42 -40.99
N HIS A 552 17.53 -26.58 -40.33
CA HIS A 552 18.57 -27.56 -40.62
C HIS A 552 18.51 -28.12 -42.05
N ASP A 553 17.34 -28.07 -42.70
CA ASP A 553 17.19 -28.50 -44.10
C ASP A 553 17.77 -27.44 -45.07
N ILE A 554 17.90 -26.18 -44.64
CA ILE A 554 18.36 -25.03 -45.41
C ILE A 554 19.87 -24.82 -45.20
N ASP A 555 20.31 -24.86 -43.95
CA ASP A 555 21.71 -24.66 -43.58
C ASP A 555 22.18 -25.73 -42.57
N SER A 556 23.06 -26.61 -43.05
CA SER A 556 23.65 -27.69 -42.26
C SER A 556 24.88 -27.25 -41.45
N VAL A 557 25.49 -26.11 -41.80
CA VAL A 557 26.66 -25.54 -41.12
C VAL A 557 26.21 -24.75 -39.89
N ASN A 558 25.17 -23.93 -40.04
CA ASN A 558 24.58 -23.15 -38.94
C ASN A 558 23.22 -23.73 -38.52
N ALA A 559 23.22 -25.01 -38.15
CA ALA A 559 22.01 -25.80 -37.94
C ALA A 559 21.04 -25.29 -36.85
N ASN A 560 21.43 -24.30 -36.03
CA ASN A 560 20.63 -23.81 -34.91
C ASN A 560 19.69 -22.64 -35.25
N GLY A 561 19.65 -22.17 -36.51
CA GLY A 561 18.66 -21.18 -36.93
C GLY A 561 19.04 -19.75 -36.58
N TYR A 562 19.77 -19.08 -37.46
CA TYR A 562 20.39 -17.78 -37.15
C TYR A 562 20.17 -16.74 -38.25
N TYR A 563 18.90 -16.53 -38.62
CA TYR A 563 18.51 -15.63 -39.71
C TYR A 563 17.19 -14.92 -39.42
N GLY A 564 17.22 -13.76 -38.76
CA GLY A 564 16.02 -12.97 -38.48
C GLY A 564 14.84 -13.71 -37.85
N ILE A 565 15.05 -14.84 -37.16
CA ILE A 565 13.99 -15.66 -36.56
C ILE A 565 13.88 -15.36 -35.07
N GLY A 566 12.68 -15.03 -34.64
CA GLY A 566 12.30 -14.91 -33.24
C GLY A 566 11.15 -15.86 -32.92
N GLY A 567 10.28 -15.46 -32.01
CA GLY A 567 9.11 -16.25 -31.67
C GLY A 567 8.23 -15.57 -30.64
N ARG A 568 7.14 -16.24 -30.30
CA ARG A 568 6.22 -15.87 -29.22
C ARG A 568 5.66 -17.14 -28.58
N CYS A 569 5.03 -17.00 -27.42
CA CYS A 569 4.42 -18.12 -26.71
C CYS A 569 2.92 -18.23 -26.94
N ALA A 570 2.40 -19.43 -26.70
CA ALA A 570 0.98 -19.72 -26.53
C ALA A 570 0.73 -20.49 -25.23
N TYR A 571 -0.53 -20.55 -24.80
CA TYR A 571 -0.94 -21.00 -23.46
C TYR A 571 -2.19 -21.88 -23.49
#